data_AF-A0A661T3I5-F1
#
_entry.id   AF-A0A661T3I5-F1
#
_cell.length_a   1.000
_cell.length_b   1.000
_cell.length_c   1.000
_cell.angle_alpha   90.00
_cell.angle_beta   90.00
_cell.angle_gamma   90.00
#
_symmetry.space_group_name_H-M   'P 1'
#
loop_
_entity.id
_entity.type
_entity.pdbx_description
1 polymer ?
#
loop_
_entity_poly.entity_id
_entity_poly.type
_entity_poly.pdbx_seq_one_letter_code
_entity_poly.pdbx_strand_id
1 'polypeptide(L)'
;MVRRFFFKRRKKGPGEPEDAVDQAVAVIESFAPRRYRPQRDSFYYNYRLIRPYLKPLLALLEILSQRQRLKTDPGEFSREIFFSLKDFYDVRDRLSPHEAVRDRALMLKFRELFLFFYDLKELPEMDVSRWTEKD
;
A
#
# COMPACT_ATOMS: atom_id res chain seq x y z
N MET A 1 23.83 4.37 -20.32
CA MET A 1 24.46 4.90 -19.09
C MET A 1 23.36 5.34 -18.14
N VAL A 2 22.94 4.49 -17.20
CA VAL A 2 21.84 4.81 -16.26
C VAL A 2 22.46 5.46 -15.02
N ARG A 3 22.19 6.75 -14.80
CA ARG A 3 22.66 7.49 -13.62
C ARG A 3 21.95 6.96 -12.37
N ARG A 4 22.65 6.15 -11.57
CA ARG A 4 22.26 5.85 -10.18
C ARG A 4 22.41 7.11 -9.35
N PHE A 5 21.31 7.76 -9.00
CA PHE A 5 21.30 8.78 -7.96
C PHE A 5 21.46 8.10 -6.59
N PHE A 6 22.69 8.05 -6.09
CA PHE A 6 22.96 7.73 -4.69
C PHE A 6 22.66 8.96 -3.83
N PHE A 7 21.42 9.08 -3.35
CA PHE A 7 21.10 10.04 -2.30
C PHE A 7 21.71 9.55 -0.98
N LYS A 8 22.69 10.31 -0.48
CA LYS A 8 23.37 10.10 0.80
C LYS A 8 22.33 10.23 1.93
N ARG A 9 21.93 9.10 2.54
CA ARG A 9 21.07 9.05 3.74
C ARG A 9 21.73 9.92 4.83
N ARG A 10 21.13 11.06 5.16
CA ARG A 10 21.42 11.76 6.42
C ARG A 10 20.97 10.83 7.55
N LYS A 11 21.86 10.56 8.52
CA LYS A 11 21.46 9.89 9.77
C LYS A 11 20.46 10.79 10.47
N LYS A 12 19.19 10.39 10.48
CA LYS A 12 18.08 11.05 11.17
C LYS A 12 17.85 10.38 12.52
N GLY A 13 17.36 11.15 13.50
CA GLY A 13 17.18 10.69 14.87
C GLY A 13 16.09 9.61 14.96
N PRO A 14 16.17 8.70 15.94
CA PRO A 14 15.21 7.61 16.09
C PRO A 14 13.80 8.16 16.36
N GLY A 15 12.83 7.77 15.53
CA GLY A 15 11.40 8.03 15.76
C GLY A 15 10.69 8.87 14.70
N GLU A 16 11.33 9.20 13.56
CA GLU A 16 10.64 9.89 12.48
C GLU A 16 9.71 8.93 11.69
N PRO A 17 8.56 9.40 11.16
CA PRO A 17 7.68 8.58 10.32
C PRO A 17 8.37 7.97 9.10
N GLU A 18 9.46 8.59 8.62
CA GLU A 18 10.30 8.04 7.55
C GLU A 18 11.04 6.75 7.97
N ASP A 19 11.42 6.62 9.25
CA ASP A 19 12.04 5.41 9.79
C ASP A 19 11.02 4.27 9.88
N ALA A 20 9.78 4.58 10.26
CA ALA A 20 8.68 3.61 10.30
C ALA A 20 8.36 3.09 8.88
N VAL A 21 8.36 3.99 7.88
CA VAL A 21 8.24 3.58 6.46
C VAL A 21 9.37 2.63 6.08
N ASP A 22 10.62 2.94 6.46
CA ASP A 22 11.76 2.07 6.18
C ASP A 22 11.64 0.68 6.81
N GLN A 23 11.10 0.60 8.03
CA GLN A 23 10.83 -0.66 8.71
C GLN A 23 9.75 -1.48 7.99
N ALA A 24 8.62 -0.85 7.66
CA ALA A 24 7.54 -1.52 6.92
C ALA A 24 8.02 -2.03 5.55
N VAL A 25 8.80 -1.22 4.82
CA VAL A 25 9.43 -1.62 3.56
C VAL A 25 10.36 -2.81 3.77
N ALA A 26 11.19 -2.82 4.82
CA ALA A 26 12.10 -3.94 5.08
C ALA A 26 11.34 -5.25 5.33
N VAL A 27 10.22 -5.20 6.08
CA VAL A 27 9.34 -6.36 6.30
C VAL A 27 8.74 -6.83 4.96
N ILE A 28 8.20 -5.91 4.15
CA ILE A 28 7.61 -6.24 2.85
C ILE A 28 8.64 -6.89 1.92
N GLU A 29 9.83 -6.30 1.80
CA GLU A 29 10.88 -6.80 0.90
C GLU A 29 11.46 -8.16 1.34
N SER A 30 11.21 -8.60 2.58
CA SER A 30 11.56 -9.95 3.03
C SER A 30 10.73 -11.05 2.37
N PHE A 31 9.50 -10.73 1.92
CA PHE A 31 8.58 -11.70 1.35
C PHE A 31 8.09 -11.36 -0.07
N ALA A 32 8.09 -10.09 -0.46
CA ALA A 32 7.50 -9.66 -1.71
C ALA A 32 8.32 -10.14 -2.93
N PRO A 33 7.68 -10.46 -4.06
CA PRO A 33 8.37 -10.92 -5.27
C PRO A 33 9.35 -9.84 -5.77
N ARG A 34 10.63 -10.19 -5.90
CA ARG A 34 11.69 -9.25 -6.31
C ARG A 34 11.46 -8.61 -7.68
N ARG A 35 10.79 -9.32 -8.60
CA ARG A 35 10.49 -8.83 -9.96
C ARG A 35 9.58 -7.59 -9.99
N TYR A 36 8.77 -7.39 -8.94
CA TYR A 36 7.88 -6.23 -8.84
C TYR A 36 8.45 -5.09 -8.00
N ARG A 37 9.72 -5.18 -7.57
CA ARG A 37 10.37 -4.10 -6.81
C ARG A 37 10.36 -2.76 -7.56
N PRO A 38 10.66 -2.67 -8.87
CA PRO A 38 10.60 -1.40 -9.59
C PRO A 38 9.22 -0.73 -9.54
N GLN A 39 8.15 -1.53 -9.56
CA GLN A 39 6.76 -1.08 -9.47
C GLN A 39 6.45 -0.61 -8.04
N ARG A 40 6.86 -1.36 -7.01
CA ARG A 40 6.70 -0.92 -5.61
C ARG A 40 7.44 0.38 -5.33
N ASP A 41 8.68 0.51 -5.82
CA ASP A 41 9.47 1.74 -5.70
C ASP A 41 8.74 2.93 -6.35
N SER A 42 8.29 2.75 -7.60
CA SER A 42 7.74 3.81 -8.43
C SER A 42 6.32 4.23 -8.03
N PHE A 43 5.46 3.28 -7.66
CA PHE A 43 4.05 3.56 -7.35
C PHE A 43 3.78 3.81 -5.86
N TYR A 44 4.69 3.40 -4.96
CA TYR A 44 4.46 3.49 -3.52
C TYR A 44 5.65 4.08 -2.78
N TYR A 45 6.82 3.44 -2.76
CA TYR A 45 7.88 3.81 -1.81
C TYR A 45 8.43 5.23 -2.03
N ASN A 46 8.51 5.70 -3.28
CA ASN A 46 8.98 7.05 -3.59
C ASN A 46 8.08 8.16 -3.03
N TYR A 47 6.81 7.86 -2.71
CA TYR A 47 5.91 8.84 -2.08
C TYR A 47 6.33 9.24 -0.67
N ARG A 48 7.26 8.51 -0.04
CA ARG A 48 7.86 8.92 1.25
C ARG A 48 8.51 10.31 1.20
N LEU A 49 8.88 10.78 0.01
CA LEU A 49 9.50 12.09 -0.21
C LEU A 49 8.45 13.22 -0.27
N ILE A 50 7.16 12.88 -0.38
CA ILE A 50 6.06 13.84 -0.55
C ILE A 50 5.28 13.91 0.76
N ARG A 51 5.50 14.99 1.53
CA ARG A 51 5.00 15.12 2.92
C ARG A 51 3.51 14.78 3.13
N PRO A 52 2.55 15.28 2.31
CA PRO A 52 1.15 14.92 2.48
C PRO A 52 0.85 13.41 2.41
N TYR A 53 1.67 12.67 1.67
CA TYR A 53 1.48 11.23 1.47
C TYR A 53 2.20 10.38 2.51
N LEU A 54 3.06 10.97 3.36
CA LEU A 54 3.89 10.19 4.28
C LEU A 54 3.06 9.36 5.27
N LYS A 55 2.02 9.97 5.86
CA LYS A 55 1.14 9.29 6.82
C LYS A 55 0.24 8.24 6.13
N PRO A 56 -0.49 8.56 5.04
CA PRO A 56 -1.25 7.55 4.30
C PRO A 56 -0.39 6.39 3.77
N LEU A 57 0.82 6.70 3.28
CA LEU A 57 1.77 5.68 2.82
C LEU A 57 2.17 4.75 3.96
N LEU A 58 2.52 5.29 5.13
CA LEU A 58 2.90 4.46 6.28
C LEU A 58 1.76 3.51 6.67
N ALA A 59 0.54 4.03 6.82
CA ALA A 59 -0.63 3.22 7.17
C ALA A 59 -0.85 2.07 6.17
N LEU A 60 -0.74 2.37 4.87
CA LEU A 60 -0.87 1.36 3.82
C LEU A 60 0.24 0.30 3.93
N LEU A 61 1.50 0.70 4.09
CA LEU A 61 2.62 -0.24 4.17
C LEU A 61 2.59 -1.09 5.44
N GLU A 62 2.12 -0.55 6.57
CA GLU A 62 1.94 -1.30 7.81
C GLU A 62 0.92 -2.42 7.63
N ILE A 63 -0.24 -2.12 7.02
CA ILE A 63 -1.25 -3.15 6.70
C ILE A 63 -0.64 -4.18 5.74
N LEU A 64 0.02 -3.73 4.66
CA LEU A 64 0.61 -4.64 3.68
C LEU A 64 1.69 -5.56 4.26
N SER A 65 2.39 -5.12 5.31
CA SER A 65 3.40 -5.93 6.00
C SER A 65 2.81 -7.16 6.71
N GLN A 66 1.51 -7.17 7.01
CA GLN A 66 0.79 -8.22 7.73
C GLN A 66 0.38 -9.40 6.84
N ARG A 67 1.29 -9.90 5.98
CA ARG A 67 1.02 -10.93 4.96
C ARG A 67 0.23 -12.15 5.47
N GLN A 68 0.44 -12.54 6.73
CA GLN A 68 -0.23 -13.70 7.31
C GLN A 68 -1.77 -13.58 7.31
N ARG A 69 -2.30 -12.35 7.30
CA ARG A 69 -3.74 -12.07 7.25
C ARG A 69 -4.44 -12.49 5.96
N LEU A 70 -3.67 -12.65 4.87
CA LEU A 70 -4.17 -13.30 3.65
C LEU A 70 -4.66 -14.73 3.88
N LYS A 71 -4.19 -15.40 4.94
CA LYS A 71 -4.60 -16.77 5.26
C LYS A 71 -5.66 -16.84 6.36
N THR A 72 -5.64 -15.91 7.31
CA THR A 72 -6.50 -15.97 8.50
C THR A 72 -7.83 -15.25 8.30
N ASP A 73 -7.84 -14.13 7.60
CA ASP A 73 -8.97 -13.21 7.47
C ASP A 73 -8.93 -12.44 6.15
N PRO A 74 -8.85 -13.12 4.98
CA PRO A 74 -8.60 -12.49 3.69
C PRO A 74 -9.64 -11.42 3.32
N GLY A 75 -10.90 -11.58 3.73
CA GLY A 75 -11.96 -10.61 3.43
C GLY A 75 -11.76 -9.27 4.14
N GLU A 76 -11.61 -9.28 5.46
CA GLU A 76 -11.40 -8.06 6.26
C GLU A 76 -10.05 -7.42 5.94
N PHE A 77 -9.01 -8.24 5.79
CA PHE A 77 -7.69 -7.73 5.39
C PHE A 77 -7.73 -7.02 4.04
N SER A 78 -8.47 -7.57 3.07
CA SER A 78 -8.63 -6.94 1.77
C SER A 78 -9.43 -5.64 1.83
N ARG A 79 -10.46 -5.58 2.69
CA ARG A 79 -11.24 -4.36 2.94
C ARG A 79 -10.36 -3.25 3.55
N GLU A 80 -9.55 -3.58 4.55
CA GLU A 80 -8.61 -2.65 5.17
C GLU A 80 -7.57 -2.13 4.16
N ILE A 81 -6.98 -3.00 3.35
CA ILE A 81 -6.06 -2.59 2.28
C ILE A 81 -6.77 -1.63 1.32
N PHE A 82 -8.02 -1.92 0.94
CA PHE A 82 -8.75 -1.10 -0.03
C PHE A 82 -8.96 0.32 0.47
N PHE A 83 -9.45 0.49 1.70
CA PHE A 83 -9.67 1.82 2.27
C PHE A 83 -8.36 2.55 2.58
N SER A 84 -7.31 1.83 3.00
CA SER A 84 -5.99 2.45 3.14
C SER A 84 -5.41 2.91 1.79
N LEU A 85 -5.64 2.14 0.73
CA LEU A 85 -5.25 2.50 -0.63
C LEU A 85 -6.02 3.73 -1.14
N LYS A 86 -7.33 3.80 -0.85
CA LYS A 86 -8.15 4.99 -1.12
C LYS A 86 -7.52 6.21 -0.45
N ASP A 87 -7.27 6.15 0.85
CA ASP A 87 -6.72 7.30 1.60
C ASP A 87 -5.32 7.70 1.12
N PHE A 88 -4.54 6.73 0.62
CA PHE A 88 -3.26 7.00 -0.02
C PHE A 88 -3.40 7.75 -1.34
N TYR A 89 -4.32 7.37 -2.23
CA TYR A 89 -4.50 8.04 -3.52
C TYR A 89 -5.37 9.31 -3.44
N ASP A 90 -6.14 9.47 -2.37
CA ASP A 90 -7.03 10.60 -2.13
C ASP A 90 -6.77 11.26 -0.78
N VAL A 91 -5.57 11.83 -0.65
CA VAL A 91 -5.12 12.55 0.57
C VAL A 91 -6.02 13.74 0.93
N ARG A 92 -6.86 14.21 0.00
CA ARG A 92 -7.82 15.30 0.22
C ARG A 92 -9.23 14.82 0.57
N ASP A 93 -9.42 13.50 0.71
CA ASP A 93 -10.67 12.84 1.09
C ASP A 93 -11.90 13.35 0.31
N ARG A 94 -11.75 13.39 -1.02
CA ARG A 94 -12.79 13.81 -1.96
C ARG A 94 -13.71 12.67 -2.38
N LEU A 95 -13.24 11.44 -2.28
CA LEU A 95 -13.93 10.24 -2.69
C LEU A 95 -14.58 9.62 -1.45
N SER A 96 -15.90 9.52 -1.41
CA SER A 96 -16.56 8.81 -0.31
C SER A 96 -16.28 7.30 -0.38
N PRO A 97 -16.40 6.54 0.73
CA PRO A 97 -16.28 5.08 0.71
C PRO A 97 -17.17 4.39 -0.33
N HIS A 98 -18.40 4.90 -0.52
CA HIS A 98 -19.38 4.37 -1.47
C HIS A 98 -19.05 4.66 -2.93
N GLU A 99 -18.39 5.79 -3.21
CA GLU A 99 -17.86 6.08 -4.53
C GLU A 99 -16.58 5.28 -4.80
N ALA A 100 -15.72 5.13 -3.79
CA ALA A 100 -14.46 4.41 -3.89
C ALA A 100 -14.65 2.97 -4.36
N VAL A 101 -15.60 2.22 -3.77
CA VAL A 101 -15.87 0.83 -4.18
C VAL A 101 -16.38 0.69 -5.62
N ARG A 102 -16.88 1.77 -6.23
CA ARG A 102 -17.30 1.82 -7.64
C ARG A 102 -16.25 2.45 -8.55
N ASP A 103 -15.18 3.01 -8.01
CA ASP A 103 -14.13 3.64 -8.78
C ASP A 103 -13.27 2.58 -9.47
N ARG A 104 -13.39 2.51 -10.80
CA ARG A 104 -12.68 1.52 -11.62
C ARG A 104 -11.16 1.71 -11.56
N ALA A 105 -10.68 2.95 -11.48
CA ALA A 105 -9.25 3.21 -11.45
C ALA A 105 -8.64 2.74 -10.12
N LEU A 106 -9.33 3.02 -9.00
CA LEU A 106 -8.94 2.56 -7.68
C LEU A 106 -8.99 1.03 -7.58
N MET A 107 -10.01 0.38 -8.15
CA MET A 107 -10.08 -1.08 -8.21
C MET A 107 -8.95 -1.71 -9.03
N LEU A 108 -8.51 -1.06 -10.10
CA LEU A 108 -7.32 -1.49 -10.85
C LEU A 108 -6.06 -1.35 -10.00
N LYS A 109 -5.90 -0.23 -9.28
CA LYS A 109 -4.77 -0.05 -8.34
C LYS A 109 -4.77 -1.06 -7.22
N PHE A 110 -5.95 -1.43 -6.74
CA PHE A 110 -6.11 -2.47 -5.74
C PHE A 110 -5.63 -3.83 -6.25
N ARG A 111 -6.00 -4.21 -7.48
CA ARG A 111 -5.48 -5.43 -8.14
C ARG A 111 -3.97 -5.39 -8.34
N GLU A 112 -3.45 -4.27 -8.84
CA GLU A 112 -2.01 -4.07 -9.05
C GLU A 112 -1.23 -4.23 -7.74
N LEU A 113 -1.78 -3.74 -6.63
CA LEU A 113 -1.19 -3.88 -5.31
C LEU A 113 -1.05 -5.37 -4.91
N PHE A 114 -2.09 -6.19 -5.07
CA PHE A 114 -2.00 -7.62 -4.76
C PHE A 114 -0.96 -8.34 -5.62
N LEU A 115 -0.86 -7.97 -6.89
CA LEU A 115 0.17 -8.47 -7.80
C LEU A 115 1.58 -8.06 -7.33
N PHE A 116 1.80 -6.78 -7.04
CA PHE A 116 3.14 -6.27 -6.73
C PHE A 116 3.66 -6.71 -5.37
N PHE A 117 2.79 -6.81 -4.37
CA PHE A 117 3.18 -7.12 -2.99
C PHE A 117 3.13 -8.61 -2.67
N TYR A 118 2.22 -9.37 -3.30
CA TYR A 118 1.98 -10.78 -2.96
C TYR A 118 2.09 -11.76 -4.11
N ASP A 119 2.30 -11.28 -5.34
CA ASP A 119 2.30 -12.09 -6.56
C ASP A 119 0.95 -12.75 -6.88
N LEU A 120 -0.15 -12.12 -6.47
CA LEU A 120 -1.50 -12.62 -6.66
C LEU A 120 -2.11 -11.99 -7.92
N LYS A 121 -2.35 -12.82 -8.95
CA LYS A 121 -2.99 -12.41 -10.21
C LYS A 121 -4.51 -12.30 -10.11
N GLU A 122 -5.08 -13.10 -9.21
CA GLU A 122 -6.48 -13.10 -8.87
C GLU A 122 -6.61 -12.58 -7.45
N LEU A 123 -7.64 -11.77 -7.22
CA LEU A 123 -7.92 -11.30 -5.87
C LEU A 123 -8.44 -12.47 -5.02
N PRO A 124 -8.20 -12.43 -3.69
CA PRO A 124 -8.92 -13.30 -2.78
C PRO A 124 -10.43 -13.17 -3.00
N GLU A 125 -11.18 -14.21 -2.63
CA GLU A 125 -12.65 -14.13 -2.65
C GLU A 125 -13.10 -13.01 -1.70
N MET A 126 -13.78 -12.01 -2.26
CA MET A 126 -14.21 -10.82 -1.54
C MET A 126 -15.60 -10.42 -1.99
N ASP A 127 -16.44 -10.11 -1.02
CA ASP A 127 -17.73 -9.48 -1.29
C ASP A 127 -17.61 -7.95 -1.11
N VAL A 128 -17.18 -7.29 -2.18
CA VAL A 128 -17.00 -5.83 -2.22
C VAL A 128 -18.32 -5.09 -1.94
N SER A 129 -19.48 -5.71 -2.23
CA SER A 129 -20.78 -5.08 -2.01
C SER A 129 -21.08 -4.84 -0.52
N ARG A 130 -20.50 -5.66 0.35
CA ARG A 130 -20.66 -5.57 1.82
C ARG A 130 -19.72 -4.59 2.50
N TRP A 131 -18.70 -4.07 1.81
CA TRP A 131 -17.69 -3.23 2.44
C TRP A 131 -18.21 -1.88 2.94
N THR A 132 -19.34 -1.42 2.39
CA THR A 132 -19.99 -0.16 2.74
C THR A 132 -21.28 -0.36 3.54
N GLU A 133 -21.68 -1.60 3.80
CA GLU A 133 -22.78 -1.90 4.71
C GLU A 133 -22.26 -1.66 6.13
N LYS A 134 -23.01 -0.89 6.93
CA LYS A 134 -22.67 -0.66 8.34
C LYS A 134 -22.90 -1.96 9.10
N ASP A 135 -21.90 -2.38 9.87
CA ASP A 135 -22.07 -3.30 11.01
C ASP A 135 -23.05 -2.70 12.05
#